data_AF-A0A1J5LPL5-F1
#
_entry.id   AF-A0A1J5LPL5-F1
#
_cell.length_a   1.000
_cell.length_b   1.000
_cell.length_c   1.000
_cell.angle_alpha   90.00
_cell.angle_beta   90.00
_cell.angle_gamma   90.00
#
_symmetry.space_group_name_H-M   'P 1'
#
loop_
_entity.id
_entity.type
_entity.pdbx_description
1 polymer ?
#
loop_
_entity_poly.entity_id
_entity_poly.type
_entity_poly.pdbx_seq_one_letter_code
_entity_poly.pdbx_strand_id
1 'polypeptide(L)'
;MKIDTEAEETIAAFQSEAGHCQSQSWISVPRNSGEGCENRKAVEEVHSVIDFADKAWREACIASKKHIPAGYTYLGQLIGHDMGHSVPISQVPYAVRPGDAGSSPPKRHNAIENPLTLETLYGAGPRVLPHLYDQKTQLFRINPMSVITLPHRRDDPSVRAIADARNRDVHILHRITAIMMRYHNRVAQQFHDALDPALKDRRMLAFSMARNHVLHSWHAIIRADFLPQFLDPQVATMSMEELRQYRVIDSVTMQHGLMRAFHALPREAYKFPELRDLGALVLRSPQKHERKLSSWPLDWSLFFDPAREGTKTGISASFSPAFRPRGGVTIDELDARTARDLGPQGLDGPDIQAVLARMPSHWSGRLAPATLARDFTQKVAAPLGLELTEAEVKRCHIHLILMIEAQLYGKNGRFGPLGSLLLRCKIEDAIANVRMIDPSAVAPTLPRPNRFVQIINTVNS
;
A
#
# COMPACT_ATOMS: atom_id res chain seq x y z
N MET A 1 33.03 -23.64 9.94
CA MET A 1 33.90 -22.58 9.39
C MET A 1 33.87 -21.45 10.40
N LYS A 2 34.95 -21.24 11.17
CA LYS A 2 35.00 -20.12 12.12
C LYS A 2 35.17 -18.85 11.29
N ILE A 3 34.24 -17.92 11.45
CA ILE A 3 34.29 -16.63 10.79
C ILE A 3 35.39 -15.82 11.48
N ASP A 4 36.22 -15.14 10.69
CA ASP A 4 37.35 -14.35 11.18
C ASP A 4 36.86 -13.14 12.01
N THR A 5 37.68 -12.67 12.94
CA THR A 5 37.37 -11.60 13.89
C THR A 5 37.04 -10.27 13.19
N GLU A 6 37.71 -9.97 12.07
CA GLU A 6 37.37 -8.82 11.22
C GLU A 6 35.99 -8.95 10.56
N ALA A 7 35.57 -10.17 10.25
CA ALA A 7 34.24 -10.43 9.72
C ALA A 7 33.18 -10.33 10.82
N GLU A 8 33.49 -10.67 12.08
CA GLU A 8 32.59 -10.40 13.21
C GLU A 8 32.42 -8.89 13.47
N GLU A 9 33.49 -8.09 13.39
CA GLU A 9 33.40 -6.62 13.49
C GLU A 9 32.61 -6.02 12.33
N THR A 10 32.81 -6.52 11.11
CA THR A 10 32.04 -6.11 9.93
C THR A 10 30.56 -6.50 10.08
N ILE A 11 30.27 -7.71 10.54
CA ILE A 11 28.90 -8.17 10.82
C ILE A 11 28.27 -7.34 11.93
N ALA A 12 29.00 -7.02 12.99
CA ALA A 12 28.53 -6.18 14.09
C ALA A 12 28.23 -4.76 13.63
N ALA A 13 29.03 -4.19 12.74
CA ALA A 13 28.74 -2.89 12.11
C ALA A 13 27.42 -2.96 11.32
N PHE A 14 27.23 -4.00 10.49
CA PHE A 14 25.99 -4.22 9.74
C PHE A 14 24.77 -4.51 10.64
N GLN A 15 24.95 -5.19 11.77
CA GLN A 15 23.88 -5.52 12.72
C GLN A 15 23.51 -4.34 13.62
N SER A 16 24.48 -3.46 13.94
CA SER A 16 24.25 -2.24 14.73
C SER A 16 23.41 -1.22 13.96
N GLU A 17 23.56 -1.16 12.64
CA GLU A 17 22.70 -0.37 11.74
C GLU A 17 21.32 -1.00 11.53
N ALA A 18 21.18 -2.33 11.73
CA ALA A 18 19.92 -3.07 11.59
C ALA A 18 19.10 -3.17 12.90
N GLY A 19 19.38 -2.28 13.86
CA GLY A 19 18.93 -2.27 15.25
C GLY A 19 17.61 -2.99 15.56
N HIS A 20 17.73 -4.18 16.15
CA HIS A 20 16.64 -4.84 16.86
C HIS A 20 16.39 -4.13 18.20
N CYS A 21 15.30 -3.36 18.29
CA CYS A 21 14.78 -2.89 19.57
C CYS A 21 13.45 -3.62 19.89
N GLN A 22 13.35 -4.12 21.12
CA GLN A 22 12.22 -4.90 21.63
C GLN A 22 10.89 -4.12 21.59
N SER A 23 9.78 -4.89 21.61
CA SER A 23 8.38 -4.48 21.52
C SER A 23 8.04 -3.24 22.35
N GLN A 24 7.62 -2.17 21.67
CA GLN A 24 7.02 -0.99 22.28
C GLN A 24 5.96 -0.42 21.34
N SER A 25 4.75 -0.20 21.90
CA SER A 25 3.63 0.45 21.23
C SER A 25 4.01 1.88 20.82
N TRP A 26 3.25 2.47 19.89
CA TRP A 26 3.36 3.88 19.48
C TRP A 26 3.35 4.88 20.63
N ILE A 27 2.84 4.45 21.78
CA ILE A 27 2.65 5.21 23.00
C ILE A 27 3.25 4.38 24.14
N SER A 28 4.57 4.24 24.15
CA SER A 28 5.29 3.70 25.30
C SER A 28 5.98 4.82 26.07
N VAL A 29 5.81 4.78 27.39
CA VAL A 29 6.33 5.70 28.42
C VAL A 29 7.87 5.76 28.36
N PRO A 30 8.53 6.89 28.71
CA PRO A 30 9.97 6.94 28.77
C PRO A 30 10.51 5.86 29.71
N ARG A 31 11.51 5.07 29.27
CA ARG A 31 12.39 4.37 30.21
C ARG A 31 13.24 5.43 30.88
N ASN A 32 12.90 5.82 32.11
CA ASN A 32 13.84 6.53 32.97
C ASN A 32 15.02 5.61 33.26
N SER A 33 16.16 5.89 32.64
CA SER A 33 17.45 5.44 33.14
C SER A 33 17.83 6.33 34.32
N GLY A 34 17.69 5.80 35.53
CA GLY A 34 18.15 6.48 36.75
C GLY A 34 18.25 5.50 37.90
N GLU A 35 19.48 5.11 38.23
CA GLU A 35 19.82 4.57 39.55
C GLU A 35 19.50 5.63 40.62
N GLY A 36 18.88 5.22 41.73
CA GLY A 36 18.70 6.08 42.90
C GLY A 36 17.47 5.74 43.74
N CYS A 37 17.72 5.30 44.97
CA CYS A 37 16.78 4.73 45.93
C CYS A 37 15.73 5.73 46.50
N GLU A 38 14.65 5.14 47.05
CA GLU A 38 13.75 5.61 48.12
C GLU A 38 12.31 6.09 47.78
N ASN A 39 11.37 5.26 48.27
CA ASN A 39 10.00 5.51 48.73
C ASN A 39 9.33 6.86 48.38
N ARG A 40 8.52 6.84 47.32
CA ARG A 40 7.24 7.56 47.29
C ARG A 40 6.17 6.65 46.69
N LYS A 41 5.13 6.36 47.46
CA LYS A 41 3.83 5.92 46.93
C LYS A 41 3.25 7.08 46.11
N ALA A 42 3.66 7.21 44.86
CA ALA A 42 2.90 7.96 43.87
C ALA A 42 1.76 7.04 43.42
N VAL A 43 0.53 7.51 43.55
CA VAL A 43 -0.60 6.95 42.80
C VAL A 43 -0.27 7.25 41.35
N GLU A 44 0.30 6.29 40.64
CA GLU A 44 0.39 6.36 39.18
C GLU A 44 -1.05 6.32 38.67
N GLU A 45 -1.58 7.48 38.27
CA GLU A 45 -2.73 7.53 37.38
C GLU A 45 -2.33 6.72 36.14
N VAL A 46 -2.85 5.50 36.04
CA VAL A 46 -2.70 4.66 34.85
C VAL A 46 -3.48 5.36 33.75
N HIS A 47 -2.83 6.28 33.03
CA HIS A 47 -3.35 6.79 31.78
C HIS A 47 -3.53 5.59 30.85
N SER A 48 -4.79 5.26 30.54
CA SER A 48 -5.13 4.18 29.64
C SER A 48 -4.71 4.55 28.22
N VAL A 49 -3.57 4.03 27.79
CA VAL A 49 -3.03 4.22 26.45
C VAL A 49 -3.96 3.59 25.41
N ILE A 50 -4.22 4.31 24.32
CA ILE A 50 -5.01 3.79 23.20
C ILE A 50 -4.22 2.70 22.46
N ASP A 51 -4.69 1.46 22.55
CA ASP A 51 -4.27 0.39 21.65
C ASP A 51 -5.08 0.47 20.34
N PHE A 52 -4.45 1.00 19.30
CA PHE A 52 -5.06 1.14 17.98
C PHE A 52 -5.37 -0.20 17.30
N ALA A 53 -4.82 -1.32 17.77
CA ALA A 53 -5.08 -2.66 17.28
C ALA A 53 -6.08 -3.44 18.15
N ASP A 54 -6.54 -2.89 19.29
CA ASP A 54 -7.53 -3.54 20.14
C ASP A 54 -8.84 -3.82 19.38
N LYS A 55 -9.46 -4.96 19.68
CA LYS A 55 -10.65 -5.42 18.98
C LYS A 55 -11.85 -4.52 19.24
N ALA A 56 -12.12 -4.16 20.49
CA ALA A 56 -13.26 -3.31 20.84
C ALA A 56 -13.07 -1.89 20.29
N TRP A 57 -11.85 -1.37 20.39
CA TRP A 57 -11.45 -0.10 19.77
C TRP A 57 -11.68 -0.10 18.25
N ARG A 58 -11.23 -1.14 17.56
CA ARG A 58 -11.41 -1.32 16.12
C ARG A 58 -12.88 -1.35 15.73
N GLU A 59 -13.70 -2.10 16.46
CA GLU A 59 -15.15 -2.20 16.21
C GLU A 59 -15.84 -0.84 16.34
N ALA A 60 -15.50 -0.07 17.38
CA ALA A 60 -16.02 1.28 17.57
C ALA A 60 -15.60 2.25 16.45
N CYS A 61 -14.31 2.26 16.08
CA CYS A 61 -13.80 3.14 15.03
C CYS A 61 -14.41 2.82 13.65
N ILE A 62 -14.46 1.54 13.28
CA ILE A 62 -14.92 1.13 11.93
C ILE A 62 -16.43 1.28 11.75
N ALA A 63 -17.22 1.24 12.82
CA ALA A 63 -18.67 1.33 12.76
C ALA A 63 -19.16 2.58 12.01
N SER A 64 -18.48 3.71 12.19
CA SER A 64 -18.78 5.00 11.54
C SER A 64 -18.03 5.24 10.23
N LYS A 65 -17.17 4.30 9.79
CA LYS A 65 -16.26 4.48 8.66
C LYS A 65 -16.40 3.44 7.54
N LYS A 66 -17.19 2.38 7.74
CA LYS A 66 -17.39 1.26 6.80
C LYS A 66 -18.24 1.60 5.55
N HIS A 67 -17.74 2.46 4.66
CA HIS A 67 -18.48 2.87 3.44
C HIS A 67 -17.81 2.45 2.11
N ILE A 68 -16.49 2.25 2.10
CA ILE A 68 -15.71 1.92 0.90
C ILE A 68 -15.84 0.42 0.61
N PRO A 69 -16.16 -0.03 -0.61
CA PRO A 69 -16.15 -1.46 -0.95
C PRO A 69 -14.78 -2.11 -0.67
N ALA A 70 -14.78 -3.28 -0.05
CA ALA A 70 -13.55 -3.93 0.42
C ALA A 70 -12.55 -4.30 -0.69
N GLY A 71 -12.96 -4.33 -1.96
CA GLY A 71 -12.06 -4.54 -3.10
C GLY A 71 -11.00 -3.46 -3.26
N TYR A 72 -11.32 -2.24 -2.86
CA TYR A 72 -10.37 -1.14 -2.91
C TYR A 72 -9.23 -1.27 -1.89
N THR A 73 -9.35 -2.13 -0.86
CA THR A 73 -8.24 -2.52 0.01
C THR A 73 -7.12 -3.16 -0.82
N TYR A 74 -7.46 -4.14 -1.65
CA TYR A 74 -6.48 -4.95 -2.38
C TYR A 74 -6.04 -4.29 -3.69
N LEU A 75 -6.92 -3.51 -4.31
CA LEU A 75 -6.50 -2.61 -5.39
C LEU A 75 -5.49 -1.57 -4.88
N GLY A 76 -5.74 -1.00 -3.69
CA GLY A 76 -4.80 -0.10 -3.01
C GLY A 76 -3.47 -0.75 -2.67
N GLN A 77 -3.47 -2.03 -2.26
CA GLN A 77 -2.23 -2.79 -2.07
C GLN A 77 -1.43 -2.94 -3.36
N LEU A 78 -2.08 -3.30 -4.48
CA LEU A 78 -1.40 -3.39 -5.78
C LEU A 78 -0.80 -2.04 -6.19
N ILE A 79 -1.57 -0.95 -6.04
CA ILE A 79 -1.08 0.43 -6.30
C ILE A 79 0.10 0.76 -5.38
N GLY A 80 0.04 0.42 -4.10
CA GLY A 80 1.12 0.65 -3.15
C GLY A 80 2.41 -0.11 -3.48
N HIS A 81 2.28 -1.37 -3.87
CA HIS A 81 3.43 -2.15 -4.35
C HIS A 81 4.02 -1.56 -5.63
N ASP A 82 3.17 -1.08 -6.55
CA ASP A 82 3.59 -0.46 -7.81
C ASP A 82 4.11 0.97 -7.65
N MET A 83 3.79 1.64 -6.54
CA MET A 83 4.38 2.92 -6.16
C MET A 83 5.77 2.74 -5.55
N GLY A 84 6.03 1.61 -4.88
CA GLY A 84 7.35 1.38 -4.32
C GLY A 84 7.60 0.08 -3.58
N HIS A 85 8.89 -0.21 -3.38
CA HIS A 85 9.44 -1.25 -2.53
C HIS A 85 10.58 -0.70 -1.68
N SER A 86 10.31 -0.41 -0.41
CA SER A 86 11.31 0.20 0.47
C SER A 86 12.27 -0.85 1.04
N VAL A 87 13.54 -0.76 0.67
CA VAL A 87 14.62 -1.59 1.22
C VAL A 87 15.56 -0.76 2.09
N PRO A 88 16.13 -1.30 3.19
CA PRO A 88 17.19 -0.63 3.93
C PRO A 88 18.36 -0.27 3.02
N ILE A 89 18.95 0.91 3.19
CA ILE A 89 20.05 1.36 2.33
C ILE A 89 21.28 0.44 2.43
N SER A 90 21.49 -0.19 3.58
CA SER A 90 22.55 -1.18 3.79
C SER A 90 22.43 -2.43 2.90
N GLN A 91 21.25 -2.72 2.34
CA GLN A 91 21.07 -3.80 1.35
C GLN A 91 21.43 -3.37 -0.07
N VAL A 92 21.49 -2.06 -0.33
CA VAL A 92 21.78 -1.47 -1.64
C VAL A 92 22.74 -0.29 -1.49
N PRO A 93 23.93 -0.48 -0.89
CA PRO A 93 24.84 0.63 -0.58
C PRO A 93 25.29 1.40 -1.83
N TYR A 94 25.29 0.75 -2.99
CA TYR A 94 25.59 1.34 -4.30
C TYR A 94 24.49 2.28 -4.83
N ALA A 95 23.32 2.35 -4.19
CA ALA A 95 22.27 3.29 -4.56
C ALA A 95 22.59 4.74 -4.17
N VAL A 96 23.55 4.95 -3.26
CA VAL A 96 24.09 6.27 -2.91
C VAL A 96 25.36 6.51 -3.74
N ARG A 97 25.37 7.57 -4.55
CA ARG A 97 26.52 7.90 -5.40
C ARG A 97 27.48 8.86 -4.68
N PRO A 98 28.80 8.77 -4.95
CA PRO A 98 29.74 9.79 -4.51
C PRO A 98 29.31 11.15 -5.07
N GLY A 99 28.90 12.07 -4.18
CA GLY A 99 28.38 13.39 -4.56
C GLY A 99 26.88 13.60 -4.33
N ASP A 100 26.13 12.60 -3.87
CA ASP A 100 24.79 12.78 -3.31
C ASP A 100 24.93 13.55 -1.98
N ALA A 101 25.10 14.87 -2.09
CA ALA A 101 25.45 15.78 -1.02
C ALA A 101 24.25 16.04 -0.08
N GLY A 102 23.91 15.04 0.73
CA GLY A 102 23.14 15.19 1.96
C GLY A 102 24.05 15.05 3.17
N SER A 103 23.70 15.68 4.30
CA SER A 103 24.44 15.53 5.57
C SER A 103 24.42 14.09 6.11
N SER A 104 23.59 13.20 5.55
CA SER A 104 23.59 11.76 5.78
C SER A 104 22.88 11.04 4.61
N PRO A 105 23.32 9.83 4.21
CA PRO A 105 22.63 9.04 3.20
C PRO A 105 21.21 8.66 3.66
N PRO A 106 20.23 8.53 2.75
CA PRO A 106 18.88 8.12 3.12
C PRO A 106 18.93 6.71 3.72
N LYS A 107 18.19 6.48 4.81
CA LYS A 107 18.15 5.17 5.49
C LYS A 107 17.51 4.06 4.66
N ARG A 108 16.70 4.41 3.66
CA ARG A 108 15.98 3.48 2.80
C ARG A 108 16.00 3.94 1.35
N HIS A 109 15.93 2.96 0.46
CA HIS A 109 15.87 3.14 -0.98
C HIS A 109 14.58 2.54 -1.53
N ASN A 110 13.98 3.18 -2.54
CA ASN A 110 12.85 2.63 -3.25
C ASN A 110 13.35 1.80 -4.44
N ALA A 111 13.19 0.47 -4.37
CA ALA A 111 13.62 -0.46 -5.42
C ALA A 111 12.67 -0.52 -6.63
N ILE A 112 11.59 0.25 -6.64
CA ILE A 112 10.78 0.48 -7.86
C ILE A 112 11.32 1.73 -8.53
N GLU A 113 11.77 1.58 -9.77
CA GLU A 113 12.43 2.66 -10.52
C GLU A 113 11.40 3.60 -11.15
N ASN A 114 10.34 3.03 -11.73
CA ASN A 114 9.28 3.78 -12.40
C ASN A 114 7.92 3.49 -11.74
N PRO A 115 7.54 4.26 -10.70
CA PRO A 115 6.24 4.13 -10.04
C PRO A 115 5.06 4.17 -11.01
N LEU A 116 4.04 3.37 -10.73
CA LEU A 116 2.81 3.25 -11.53
C LEU A 116 3.00 2.73 -12.96
N THR A 117 4.10 2.01 -13.22
CA THR A 117 4.34 1.35 -14.52
C THR A 117 4.20 -0.18 -14.49
N LEU A 118 3.57 -0.70 -13.42
CA LEU A 118 3.36 -2.13 -13.18
C LEU A 118 4.66 -2.92 -13.22
N GLU A 119 5.77 -2.37 -12.71
CA GLU A 119 7.06 -3.11 -12.62
C GLU A 119 6.90 -4.38 -11.78
N THR A 120 6.04 -4.30 -10.76
CA THR A 120 5.68 -5.44 -9.90
C THR A 120 4.93 -6.56 -10.62
N LEU A 121 4.40 -6.27 -11.82
CA LEU A 121 3.78 -7.24 -12.72
C LEU A 121 4.77 -7.69 -13.80
N TYR A 122 5.42 -6.73 -14.46
CA TYR A 122 6.19 -6.97 -15.68
C TYR A 122 7.62 -7.45 -15.41
N GLY A 123 8.21 -7.08 -14.27
CA GLY A 123 9.63 -7.26 -14.00
C GLY A 123 10.50 -6.75 -15.15
N ALA A 124 11.61 -7.44 -15.42
CA ALA A 124 12.50 -7.18 -16.55
C ALA A 124 11.93 -7.61 -17.94
N GLY A 125 10.69 -8.09 -18.00
CA GLY A 125 10.01 -8.44 -19.26
C GLY A 125 10.37 -9.81 -19.85
N PRO A 126 9.78 -10.15 -21.02
CA PRO A 126 9.75 -11.51 -21.53
C PRO A 126 11.08 -12.03 -22.08
N ARG A 127 12.03 -11.16 -22.45
CA ARG A 127 13.38 -11.58 -22.85
C ARG A 127 14.24 -12.07 -21.68
N VAL A 128 13.97 -11.57 -20.48
CA VAL A 128 14.82 -11.80 -19.29
C VAL A 128 14.19 -12.82 -18.34
N LEU A 129 12.86 -12.89 -18.28
CA LEU A 129 12.14 -13.69 -17.28
C LEU A 129 11.39 -14.89 -17.89
N PRO A 130 12.07 -15.96 -18.35
CA PRO A 130 11.42 -17.15 -18.92
C PRO A 130 10.55 -17.93 -17.93
N HIS A 131 10.71 -17.66 -16.64
CA HIS A 131 9.84 -18.19 -15.61
C HIS A 131 8.45 -17.53 -15.60
N LEU A 132 8.39 -16.25 -15.95
CA LEU A 132 7.18 -15.41 -15.94
C LEU A 132 6.49 -15.39 -17.31
N TYR A 133 7.26 -15.51 -18.39
CA TYR A 133 6.77 -15.41 -19.77
C TYR A 133 7.07 -16.64 -20.61
N ASP A 134 6.14 -16.98 -21.49
CA ASP A 134 6.37 -17.99 -22.52
C ASP A 134 7.27 -17.40 -23.62
N GLN A 135 8.44 -18.01 -23.84
CA GLN A 135 9.45 -17.48 -24.76
C GLN A 135 9.01 -17.50 -26.23
N LYS A 136 8.02 -18.31 -26.60
CA LYS A 136 7.50 -18.30 -27.97
C LYS A 136 6.55 -17.12 -28.13
N THR A 137 5.51 -17.07 -27.32
CA THR A 137 4.40 -16.13 -27.45
C THR A 137 4.71 -14.74 -26.86
N GLN A 138 5.73 -14.63 -25.99
CA GLN A 138 6.06 -13.44 -25.19
C GLN A 138 4.97 -13.04 -24.17
N LEU A 139 3.96 -13.90 -23.98
CA LEU A 139 2.85 -13.69 -23.06
C LEU A 139 3.19 -14.16 -21.65
N PHE A 140 2.50 -13.61 -20.64
CA PHE A 140 2.57 -14.14 -19.28
C PHE A 140 2.15 -15.60 -19.23
N ARG A 141 2.86 -16.42 -18.43
CA ARG A 141 2.53 -17.84 -18.20
C ARG A 141 1.36 -17.99 -17.25
N ILE A 142 0.16 -17.73 -17.76
CA ILE A 142 -1.10 -17.89 -17.04
C ILE A 142 -2.18 -18.46 -17.96
N ASN A 143 -2.95 -19.44 -17.47
CA ASN A 143 -4.06 -19.99 -18.25
C ASN A 143 -5.16 -18.91 -18.42
N PRO A 144 -5.83 -18.85 -19.58
CA PRO A 144 -6.91 -17.88 -19.82
C PRO A 144 -8.06 -17.96 -18.80
N MET A 145 -8.32 -19.15 -18.26
CA MET A 145 -9.35 -19.40 -17.23
C MET A 145 -8.76 -19.48 -15.81
N SER A 146 -7.46 -19.21 -15.64
CA SER A 146 -6.83 -19.31 -14.33
C SER A 146 -7.32 -18.19 -13.41
N VAL A 147 -7.69 -18.57 -12.20
CA VAL A 147 -7.98 -17.62 -11.11
C VAL A 147 -6.71 -17.18 -10.39
N ILE A 148 -5.64 -17.97 -10.42
CA ILE A 148 -4.32 -17.69 -9.83
C ILE A 148 -3.20 -17.97 -10.84
N THR A 149 -1.99 -17.46 -10.62
CA THR A 149 -0.87 -17.69 -11.54
C THR A 149 -0.32 -19.13 -11.47
N LEU A 150 0.30 -19.59 -12.55
CA LEU A 150 0.83 -20.95 -12.62
C LEU A 150 2.07 -21.13 -11.73
N PRO A 151 2.33 -22.36 -11.24
CA PRO A 151 3.64 -22.72 -10.71
C PRO A 151 4.73 -22.45 -11.75
N HIS A 152 5.84 -21.86 -11.33
CA HIS A 152 7.00 -21.69 -12.20
C HIS A 152 7.60 -23.05 -12.59
N ARG A 153 7.79 -23.93 -11.59
CA ARG A 153 8.34 -25.27 -11.77
C ARG A 153 7.38 -26.33 -11.22
N ARG A 154 7.47 -27.55 -11.77
CA ARG A 154 6.65 -28.70 -11.31
C ARG A 154 7.11 -29.23 -9.95
N ASP A 155 8.41 -29.14 -9.68
CA ASP A 155 9.08 -29.62 -8.46
C ASP A 155 8.94 -28.65 -7.28
N ASP A 156 8.82 -27.35 -7.55
CA ASP A 156 8.51 -26.35 -6.52
C ASP A 156 7.27 -25.50 -6.90
N PRO A 157 6.06 -25.97 -6.53
CA PRO A 157 4.84 -25.23 -6.77
C PRO A 157 4.66 -23.99 -5.89
N SER A 158 5.58 -23.73 -4.94
CA SER A 158 5.55 -22.53 -4.12
C SER A 158 6.07 -21.29 -4.86
N VAL A 159 6.87 -21.47 -5.90
CA VAL A 159 7.32 -20.39 -6.78
C VAL A 159 6.27 -20.16 -7.84
N ARG A 160 5.60 -19.01 -7.77
CA ARG A 160 4.54 -18.61 -8.70
C ARG A 160 5.15 -17.76 -9.82
N ALA A 161 4.59 -17.84 -11.02
CA ALA A 161 4.96 -16.96 -12.13
C ALA A 161 4.42 -15.55 -11.89
N ILE A 162 5.05 -14.80 -10.98
CA ILE A 162 4.82 -13.38 -10.71
C ILE A 162 6.18 -12.70 -10.53
N ALA A 163 6.31 -11.44 -10.92
CA ALA A 163 7.55 -10.69 -10.74
C ALA A 163 7.77 -10.30 -9.26
N ASP A 164 6.77 -9.69 -8.64
CA ASP A 164 6.84 -9.29 -7.23
C ASP A 164 6.08 -10.28 -6.32
N ALA A 165 6.80 -10.88 -5.37
CA ALA A 165 6.24 -11.83 -4.43
C ALA A 165 5.26 -11.22 -3.41
N ARG A 166 5.24 -9.89 -3.22
CA ARG A 166 4.28 -9.20 -2.34
C ARG A 166 2.87 -9.25 -2.92
N ASN A 167 2.75 -9.30 -4.24
CA ASN A 167 1.47 -9.44 -4.96
C ASN A 167 0.78 -10.81 -4.78
N ARG A 168 1.34 -11.70 -3.94
CA ARG A 168 0.70 -12.95 -3.49
C ARG A 168 0.63 -13.10 -1.97
N ASP A 169 0.86 -12.05 -1.18
CA ASP A 169 0.79 -12.17 0.28
C ASP A 169 -0.64 -12.46 0.77
N VAL A 170 -1.64 -11.96 0.01
CA VAL A 170 -3.05 -12.26 0.21
C VAL A 170 -3.64 -12.82 -1.08
N HIS A 171 -4.45 -13.87 -0.95
CA HIS A 171 -5.02 -14.56 -2.10
C HIS A 171 -5.88 -13.66 -3.00
N ILE A 172 -6.62 -12.71 -2.43
CA ILE A 172 -7.41 -11.74 -3.22
C ILE A 172 -6.50 -10.84 -4.07
N LEU A 173 -5.40 -10.33 -3.50
CA LEU A 173 -4.39 -9.56 -4.22
C LEU A 173 -3.74 -10.38 -5.35
N HIS A 174 -3.47 -11.67 -5.10
CA HIS A 174 -2.96 -12.57 -6.13
C HIS A 174 -3.94 -12.73 -7.29
N ARG A 175 -5.25 -12.86 -7.00
CA ARG A 175 -6.28 -12.93 -8.05
C ARG A 175 -6.38 -11.63 -8.87
N ILE A 176 -6.32 -10.47 -8.22
CA ILE A 176 -6.25 -9.16 -8.90
C ILE A 176 -5.03 -9.11 -9.83
N THR A 177 -3.87 -9.59 -9.36
CA THR A 177 -2.64 -9.67 -10.15
C THR A 177 -2.81 -10.60 -11.37
N ALA A 178 -3.40 -11.79 -11.16
CA ALA A 178 -3.71 -12.73 -12.25
C ALA A 178 -4.67 -12.14 -13.29
N ILE A 179 -5.68 -11.36 -12.86
CA ILE A 179 -6.59 -10.63 -13.76
C ILE A 179 -5.82 -9.63 -14.62
N MET A 180 -4.90 -8.86 -14.04
CA MET A 180 -4.07 -7.91 -14.81
C MET A 180 -3.17 -8.63 -15.81
N MET A 181 -2.56 -9.77 -15.46
CA MET A 181 -1.77 -10.59 -16.39
C MET A 181 -2.62 -11.12 -17.55
N ARG A 182 -3.84 -11.61 -17.27
CA ARG A 182 -4.79 -12.08 -18.30
C ARG A 182 -5.23 -10.94 -19.21
N TYR A 183 -5.47 -9.75 -18.64
CA TYR A 183 -5.83 -8.56 -19.41
C TYR A 183 -4.71 -8.17 -20.37
N HIS A 184 -3.46 -8.11 -19.89
CA HIS A 184 -2.31 -7.91 -20.77
C HIS A 184 -2.24 -8.95 -21.88
N ASN A 185 -2.35 -10.24 -21.56
CA ASN A 185 -2.28 -11.29 -22.58
C ASN A 185 -3.35 -11.14 -23.67
N ARG A 186 -4.58 -10.80 -23.28
CA ARG A 186 -5.67 -10.55 -24.23
C ARG A 186 -5.38 -9.34 -25.13
N VAL A 187 -4.93 -8.24 -24.55
CA VAL A 187 -4.57 -7.02 -25.31
C VAL A 187 -3.38 -7.29 -26.25
N ALA A 188 -2.35 -8.00 -25.78
CA ALA A 188 -1.19 -8.37 -26.58
C ALA A 188 -1.57 -9.26 -27.76
N GLN A 189 -2.50 -10.20 -27.58
CA GLN A 189 -3.01 -11.01 -28.69
C GLN A 189 -3.72 -10.14 -29.74
N GLN A 190 -4.56 -9.19 -29.32
CA GLN A 190 -5.26 -8.29 -30.25
C GLN A 190 -4.30 -7.40 -31.04
N PHE A 191 -3.26 -6.84 -30.40
CA PHE A 191 -2.21 -6.13 -31.12
C PHE A 191 -1.43 -7.06 -32.04
N HIS A 192 -1.10 -8.27 -31.60
CA HIS A 192 -0.44 -9.24 -32.45
C HIS A 192 -1.25 -9.45 -33.73
N ASP A 193 -2.53 -9.77 -33.60
CA ASP A 193 -3.43 -10.06 -34.73
C ASP A 193 -3.59 -8.86 -35.68
N ALA A 194 -3.63 -7.63 -35.16
CA ALA A 194 -3.75 -6.41 -35.95
C ALA A 194 -2.47 -6.00 -36.70
N LEU A 195 -1.29 -6.40 -36.20
CA LEU A 195 -0.01 -6.09 -36.84
C LEU A 195 0.25 -6.96 -38.08
N ASP A 196 1.01 -6.43 -39.05
CA ASP A 196 1.43 -7.17 -40.25
C ASP A 196 2.14 -8.49 -39.88
N PRO A 197 1.67 -9.65 -40.39
CA PRO A 197 2.32 -10.94 -40.19
C PRO A 197 3.78 -11.02 -40.63
N ALA A 198 4.21 -10.20 -41.60
CA ALA A 198 5.58 -10.18 -42.10
C ALA A 198 6.55 -9.39 -41.18
N LEU A 199 6.03 -8.66 -40.18
CA LEU A 199 6.84 -7.81 -39.31
C LEU A 199 7.80 -8.64 -38.44
N LYS A 200 9.10 -8.33 -38.52
CA LYS A 200 10.12 -8.89 -37.61
C LYS A 200 9.82 -8.43 -36.17
N ASP A 201 10.03 -9.33 -35.21
CA ASP A 201 9.75 -9.07 -33.79
C ASP A 201 8.27 -8.69 -33.47
N ARG A 202 7.31 -9.04 -34.34
CA ARG A 202 5.87 -8.75 -34.18
C ARG A 202 5.34 -9.01 -32.77
N ARG A 203 5.77 -10.11 -32.13
CA ARG A 203 5.36 -10.47 -30.76
C ARG A 203 5.90 -9.51 -29.70
N MET A 204 7.16 -9.10 -29.82
CA MET A 204 7.77 -8.14 -28.91
C MET A 204 7.13 -6.76 -29.07
N LEU A 205 6.83 -6.34 -30.31
CA LEU A 205 6.12 -5.09 -30.54
C LEU A 205 4.70 -5.14 -29.95
N ALA A 206 3.96 -6.22 -30.19
CA ALA A 206 2.63 -6.42 -29.61
C ALA A 206 2.65 -6.38 -28.07
N PHE A 207 3.66 -7.01 -27.44
CA PHE A 207 3.88 -6.94 -26.00
C PHE A 207 4.08 -5.50 -25.52
N SER A 208 4.97 -4.73 -26.16
CA SER A 208 5.26 -3.34 -25.79
C SER A 208 4.03 -2.45 -25.94
N MET A 209 3.29 -2.60 -27.04
CA MET A 209 2.04 -1.88 -27.28
C MET A 209 0.97 -2.23 -26.25
N ALA A 210 0.84 -3.52 -25.90
CA ALA A 210 -0.08 -3.99 -24.89
C ALA A 210 0.27 -3.46 -23.50
N ARG A 211 1.55 -3.50 -23.10
CA ARG A 211 2.00 -2.90 -21.84
C ARG A 211 1.58 -1.44 -21.78
N ASN A 212 1.89 -0.67 -22.83
CA ASN A 212 1.56 0.73 -22.91
C ASN A 212 0.03 0.98 -22.85
N HIS A 213 -0.81 0.19 -23.54
CA HIS A 213 -2.28 0.28 -23.44
C HIS A 213 -2.81 -0.07 -22.03
N VAL A 214 -2.23 -1.10 -21.41
CA VAL A 214 -2.57 -1.50 -20.04
C VAL A 214 -2.20 -0.39 -19.05
N LEU A 215 -1.10 0.34 -19.26
CA LEU A 215 -0.74 1.48 -18.41
C LEU A 215 -1.72 2.65 -18.54
N HIS A 216 -2.18 2.98 -19.74
CA HIS A 216 -3.28 3.95 -19.91
C HIS A 216 -4.53 3.53 -19.14
N SER A 217 -4.91 2.25 -19.25
CA SER A 217 -6.03 1.69 -18.49
C SER A 217 -5.79 1.77 -16.97
N TRP A 218 -4.58 1.45 -16.53
CA TRP A 218 -4.18 1.47 -15.11
C TRP A 218 -4.29 2.87 -14.52
N HIS A 219 -3.75 3.88 -15.20
CA HIS A 219 -3.82 5.27 -14.75
C HIS A 219 -5.26 5.81 -14.78
N ALA A 220 -6.04 5.44 -15.79
CA ALA A 220 -7.46 5.79 -15.85
C ALA A 220 -8.25 5.19 -14.67
N ILE A 221 -8.00 3.93 -14.32
CA ILE A 221 -8.60 3.26 -13.15
C ILE A 221 -8.20 3.93 -11.85
N ILE A 222 -6.91 4.25 -11.69
CA ILE A 222 -6.44 4.96 -10.49
C ILE A 222 -7.21 6.28 -10.31
N ARG A 223 -7.34 7.07 -11.38
CA ARG A 223 -8.00 8.39 -11.33
C ARG A 223 -9.51 8.32 -11.20
N ALA A 224 -10.17 7.48 -11.99
CA ALA A 224 -11.62 7.48 -12.12
C ALA A 224 -12.34 6.48 -11.20
N ASP A 225 -11.63 5.47 -10.68
CA ASP A 225 -12.23 4.42 -9.86
C ASP A 225 -11.66 4.40 -8.45
N PHE A 226 -10.34 4.41 -8.28
CA PHE A 226 -9.68 4.28 -6.97
C PHE A 226 -9.68 5.59 -6.17
N LEU A 227 -9.10 6.67 -6.70
CA LEU A 227 -8.98 7.95 -6.00
C LEU A 227 -10.32 8.47 -5.43
N PRO A 228 -11.46 8.44 -6.17
CA PRO A 228 -12.73 8.93 -5.66
C PRO A 228 -13.24 8.19 -4.41
N GLN A 229 -12.76 6.97 -4.15
CA GLN A 229 -13.11 6.23 -2.94
C GLN A 229 -12.43 6.76 -1.69
N PHE A 230 -11.28 7.44 -1.82
CA PHE A 230 -10.42 7.80 -0.68
C PHE A 230 -10.26 9.30 -0.47
N LEU A 231 -10.54 10.13 -1.48
CA LEU A 231 -10.33 11.57 -1.40
C LEU A 231 -11.51 12.33 -0.77
N ASP A 232 -11.18 13.31 0.06
CA ASP A 232 -12.10 14.37 0.47
C ASP A 232 -12.69 15.03 -0.79
N PRO A 233 -14.02 15.28 -0.84
CA PRO A 233 -14.66 15.85 -2.02
C PRO A 233 -14.04 17.17 -2.50
N GLN A 234 -13.61 18.05 -1.60
CA GLN A 234 -13.02 19.33 -1.98
C GLN A 234 -11.66 19.12 -2.65
N VAL A 235 -10.83 18.24 -2.07
CA VAL A 235 -9.54 17.89 -2.67
C VAL A 235 -9.72 17.14 -3.98
N ALA A 236 -10.75 16.31 -4.13
CA ALA A 236 -11.04 15.61 -5.38
C ALA A 236 -11.39 16.57 -6.53
N THR A 237 -12.04 17.70 -6.24
CA THR A 237 -12.44 18.70 -7.24
C THR A 237 -11.38 19.75 -7.55
N MET A 238 -10.27 19.81 -6.80
CA MET A 238 -9.20 20.78 -7.06
C MET A 238 -8.67 20.66 -8.48
N SER A 239 -8.34 21.81 -9.09
CA SER A 239 -7.70 21.82 -10.40
C SER A 239 -6.28 21.27 -10.32
N MET A 240 -5.73 20.81 -11.44
CA MET A 240 -4.32 20.38 -11.49
C MET A 240 -3.35 21.54 -11.27
N GLU A 241 -3.74 22.78 -11.58
CA GLU A 241 -2.95 23.97 -11.32
C GLU A 241 -2.83 24.23 -9.81
N GLU A 242 -3.96 24.16 -9.10
CA GLU A 242 -4.00 24.26 -7.64
C GLU A 242 -3.23 23.12 -6.96
N LEU A 243 -3.42 21.89 -7.41
CA LEU A 243 -2.75 20.71 -6.83
C LEU A 243 -1.22 20.81 -6.91
N ARG A 244 -0.67 21.36 -8.00
CA ARG A 244 0.77 21.53 -8.21
C ARG A 244 1.42 22.53 -7.24
N GLN A 245 0.63 23.34 -6.54
CA GLN A 245 1.15 24.26 -5.53
C GLN A 245 1.54 23.53 -4.23
N TYR A 246 1.07 22.31 -4.04
CA TYR A 246 1.40 21.49 -2.87
C TYR A 246 2.68 20.70 -3.09
N ARG A 247 3.48 20.61 -2.04
CA ARG A 247 4.69 19.77 -2.01
C ARG A 247 4.31 18.31 -2.24
N VAL A 248 5.00 17.65 -3.17
CA VAL A 248 4.94 16.19 -3.34
C VAL A 248 5.84 15.56 -2.29
N ILE A 249 5.29 14.65 -1.50
CA ILE A 249 6.06 13.90 -0.49
C ILE A 249 7.08 12.96 -1.15
N ASP A 250 8.21 12.80 -0.48
CA ASP A 250 9.22 11.83 -0.89
C ASP A 250 8.72 10.37 -0.82
N SER A 251 9.53 9.45 -1.35
CA SER A 251 9.17 8.03 -1.41
C SER A 251 9.10 7.39 -0.02
N VAL A 252 9.91 7.85 0.94
CA VAL A 252 9.93 7.30 2.31
C VAL A 252 8.65 7.67 3.06
N THR A 253 8.28 8.94 3.04
CA THR A 253 7.04 9.48 3.61
C THR A 253 5.81 8.90 2.92
N MET A 254 5.88 8.66 1.61
CA MET A 254 4.83 7.95 0.89
C MET A 254 4.68 6.52 1.41
N GLN A 255 5.75 5.72 1.45
CA GLN A 255 5.68 4.30 1.79
C GLN A 255 5.42 4.03 3.28
N HIS A 256 6.11 4.76 4.17
CA HIS A 256 6.06 4.56 5.62
C HIS A 256 5.16 5.54 6.36
N GLY A 257 4.61 6.51 5.63
CA GLY A 257 3.56 7.40 6.08
C GLY A 257 2.26 7.08 5.36
N LEU A 258 2.00 7.79 4.27
CA LEU A 258 0.73 7.76 3.57
C LEU A 258 0.18 6.33 3.32
N MET A 259 0.97 5.44 2.74
CA MET A 259 0.50 4.11 2.35
C MET A 259 0.25 3.19 3.55
N ARG A 260 0.85 3.44 4.72
CA ARG A 260 0.56 2.67 5.94
C ARG A 260 -0.79 2.99 6.56
N ALA A 261 -1.34 4.18 6.29
CA ALA A 261 -2.71 4.49 6.74
C ALA A 261 -3.75 3.57 6.08
N PHE A 262 -3.43 2.93 4.94
CA PHE A 262 -4.27 1.91 4.31
C PHE A 262 -4.31 0.58 5.10
N HIS A 263 -3.44 0.37 6.10
CA HIS A 263 -3.55 -0.77 7.02
C HIS A 263 -4.80 -0.72 7.91
N ALA A 264 -5.55 0.39 7.89
CA ALA A 264 -6.90 0.48 8.45
C ALA A 264 -7.97 -0.27 7.63
N LEU A 265 -7.70 -0.63 6.38
CA LEU A 265 -8.70 -1.15 5.44
C LEU A 265 -9.01 -2.65 5.55
N PRO A 266 -8.06 -3.55 5.87
CA PRO A 266 -8.37 -4.96 6.01
C PRO A 266 -9.48 -5.21 7.04
N ARG A 267 -10.40 -6.11 6.70
CA ARG A 267 -11.49 -6.58 7.56
C ARG A 267 -11.21 -8.01 8.01
N GLU A 268 -11.71 -8.38 9.19
CA GLU A 268 -11.59 -9.76 9.70
C GLU A 268 -12.29 -10.79 8.81
N ALA A 269 -13.39 -10.41 8.16
CA ALA A 269 -14.11 -11.28 7.22
C ALA A 269 -14.69 -10.50 6.04
N TYR A 270 -14.88 -11.20 4.93
CA TYR A 270 -15.42 -10.69 3.68
C TYR A 270 -16.64 -11.50 3.24
N LYS A 271 -17.69 -10.79 2.83
CA LYS A 271 -18.91 -11.34 2.26
C LYS A 271 -18.69 -11.58 0.78
N PHE A 272 -18.64 -12.85 0.41
CA PHE A 272 -18.80 -13.34 -0.95
C PHE A 272 -20.19 -14.03 -1.03
N PRO A 273 -20.48 -14.99 -1.93
CA PRO A 273 -21.68 -15.83 -1.77
C PRO A 273 -21.80 -16.46 -0.38
N GLU A 274 -20.66 -16.67 0.28
CA GLU A 274 -20.56 -17.04 1.70
C GLU A 274 -19.60 -16.08 2.44
N LEU A 275 -19.77 -15.94 3.76
CA LEU A 275 -18.86 -15.17 4.61
C LEU A 275 -17.56 -15.93 4.84
N ARG A 276 -16.40 -15.28 4.63
CA ARG A 276 -15.07 -15.90 4.73
C ARG A 276 -14.09 -15.04 5.51
N ASP A 277 -13.29 -15.66 6.38
CA ASP A 277 -12.28 -15.02 7.25
C ASP A 277 -10.99 -14.62 6.50
N LEU A 278 -10.42 -13.46 6.83
CA LEU A 278 -9.13 -12.93 6.35
C LEU A 278 -7.93 -13.77 6.80
N GLY A 279 -7.94 -14.30 8.03
CA GLY A 279 -6.91 -15.20 8.54
C GLY A 279 -6.74 -16.45 7.67
N ALA A 280 -7.83 -16.91 7.03
CA ALA A 280 -7.79 -17.98 6.02
C ALA A 280 -7.31 -17.52 4.63
N LEU A 281 -7.24 -16.20 4.39
CA LEU A 281 -6.85 -15.58 3.11
C LEU A 281 -5.36 -15.18 3.04
N VAL A 282 -4.67 -15.04 4.18
CA VAL A 282 -3.22 -14.78 4.24
C VAL A 282 -2.47 -16.04 3.82
N LEU A 283 -1.68 -15.96 2.74
CA LEU A 283 -0.97 -17.10 2.18
C LEU A 283 0.28 -17.42 3.02
N ARG A 284 0.08 -18.11 4.16
CA ARG A 284 1.15 -18.57 5.07
C ARG A 284 1.96 -19.74 4.49
N SER A 285 1.36 -20.52 3.59
CA SER A 285 2.00 -21.60 2.82
C SER A 285 1.32 -21.71 1.44
N PRO A 286 2.06 -21.53 0.33
CA PRO A 286 1.48 -21.58 -1.02
C PRO A 286 0.76 -22.91 -1.31
N GLN A 287 1.38 -24.04 -0.99
CA GLN A 287 0.90 -25.36 -1.42
C GLN A 287 -0.44 -25.79 -0.79
N LYS A 288 -0.66 -25.55 0.50
CA LYS A 288 -1.82 -26.10 1.24
C LYS A 288 -3.10 -25.27 1.11
N HIS A 289 -2.99 -23.97 0.82
CA HIS A 289 -4.14 -23.07 0.84
C HIS A 289 -4.64 -22.73 -0.57
N GLU A 290 -3.78 -22.71 -1.58
CA GLU A 290 -4.13 -22.22 -2.92
C GLU A 290 -5.18 -23.07 -3.65
N ARG A 291 -5.15 -24.41 -3.57
CA ARG A 291 -6.20 -25.27 -4.18
C ARG A 291 -7.57 -25.07 -3.53
N LYS A 292 -7.58 -24.91 -2.19
CA LYS A 292 -8.79 -24.67 -1.42
C LYS A 292 -9.34 -23.28 -1.68
N LEU A 293 -8.45 -22.31 -1.86
CA LEU A 293 -8.78 -20.92 -2.10
C LEU A 293 -9.16 -20.66 -3.56
N SER A 294 -8.56 -21.35 -4.54
CA SER A 294 -8.88 -21.20 -5.98
C SER A 294 -10.28 -21.68 -6.33
N SER A 295 -10.85 -22.61 -5.55
CA SER A 295 -12.25 -23.05 -5.70
C SER A 295 -13.26 -22.07 -5.13
N TRP A 296 -12.83 -20.99 -4.45
CA TRP A 296 -13.76 -20.03 -3.87
C TRP A 296 -14.44 -19.20 -4.96
N PRO A 297 -15.78 -19.24 -5.07
CA PRO A 297 -16.50 -18.33 -5.94
C PRO A 297 -16.34 -16.92 -5.38
N LEU A 298 -15.72 -16.04 -6.16
CA LEU A 298 -15.68 -14.61 -5.87
C LEU A 298 -16.70 -13.92 -6.74
N ASP A 299 -17.63 -13.23 -6.10
CA ASP A 299 -18.48 -12.25 -6.77
C ASP A 299 -17.81 -10.88 -6.65
N TRP A 300 -17.22 -10.41 -7.75
CA TRP A 300 -16.53 -9.13 -7.79
C TRP A 300 -17.49 -7.94 -7.62
N SER A 301 -18.78 -8.11 -7.88
CA SER A 301 -19.77 -7.05 -7.65
C SER A 301 -19.96 -6.79 -6.16
N LEU A 302 -19.97 -7.83 -5.31
CA LEU A 302 -19.97 -7.68 -3.85
C LEU A 302 -18.68 -7.03 -3.31
N PHE A 303 -17.66 -6.86 -4.15
CA PHE A 303 -16.35 -6.38 -3.73
C PHE A 303 -16.01 -4.97 -4.22
N PHE A 304 -16.53 -4.58 -5.38
CA PHE A 304 -16.27 -3.28 -6.00
C PHE A 304 -17.53 -2.43 -6.22
N ASP A 305 -18.74 -2.99 -6.16
CA ASP A 305 -19.98 -2.21 -6.36
C ASP A 305 -20.43 -1.56 -5.03
N PRO A 306 -20.43 -0.21 -4.93
CA PRO A 306 -20.88 0.49 -3.72
C PRO A 306 -22.37 0.31 -3.40
N ALA A 307 -23.20 0.00 -4.41
CA ALA A 307 -24.65 -0.19 -4.26
C ALA A 307 -25.01 -1.58 -3.71
N ARG A 308 -24.12 -2.56 -3.84
CA ARG A 308 -24.35 -3.92 -3.34
C ARG A 308 -24.06 -4.01 -1.83
N GLU A 309 -24.75 -4.92 -1.16
CA GLU A 309 -24.53 -5.24 0.26
C GLU A 309 -23.29 -6.15 0.46
N GLY A 310 -22.16 -5.73 -0.07
CA GLY A 310 -20.86 -6.37 0.13
C GLY A 310 -20.18 -5.94 1.45
N THR A 311 -19.04 -6.55 1.75
CA THR A 311 -18.20 -6.05 2.86
C THR A 311 -17.65 -4.68 2.52
N LYS A 312 -17.86 -3.72 3.43
CA LYS A 312 -17.34 -2.36 3.33
C LYS A 312 -16.22 -2.12 4.35
N THR A 313 -15.43 -1.08 4.14
CA THR A 313 -14.30 -0.67 4.97
C THR A 313 -14.12 0.85 4.92
N GLY A 314 -13.06 1.36 5.52
CA GLY A 314 -12.69 2.78 5.47
C GLY A 314 -11.42 3.04 6.25
N ILE A 315 -10.75 4.15 5.93
CA ILE A 315 -9.68 4.70 6.74
C ILE A 315 -10.31 5.14 8.07
N SER A 316 -9.71 4.67 9.16
CA SER A 316 -10.18 4.88 10.52
C SER A 316 -8.98 4.87 11.45
N ALA A 317 -9.14 5.40 12.66
CA ALA A 317 -8.11 5.40 13.68
C ALA A 317 -7.96 4.02 14.35
N SER A 318 -7.79 2.95 13.57
CA SER A 318 -7.59 1.58 14.09
C SER A 318 -6.97 0.66 13.04
N PHE A 319 -6.27 -0.38 13.50
CA PHE A 319 -5.72 -1.48 12.71
C PHE A 319 -6.59 -2.73 12.85
N SER A 320 -6.49 -3.66 11.90
CA SER A 320 -7.13 -4.97 12.03
C SER A 320 -6.25 -5.91 12.87
N PRO A 321 -6.68 -6.38 14.06
CA PRO A 321 -5.90 -7.32 14.88
C PRO A 321 -5.69 -8.69 14.22
N ALA A 322 -6.56 -9.05 13.28
CA ALA A 322 -6.48 -10.27 12.50
C ALA A 322 -5.41 -10.18 11.39
N PHE A 323 -4.99 -8.97 11.01
CA PHE A 323 -4.02 -8.77 9.95
C PHE A 323 -2.59 -8.90 10.49
N ARG A 324 -2.03 -10.10 10.31
CA ARG A 324 -0.70 -10.47 10.79
C ARG A 324 0.15 -11.00 9.63
N PRO A 325 1.29 -10.37 9.30
CA PRO A 325 2.23 -10.92 8.33
C PRO A 325 2.92 -12.20 8.86
N ARG A 326 3.80 -12.76 8.03
CA ARG A 326 4.59 -13.94 8.41
C ARG A 326 5.38 -13.64 9.69
N GLY A 327 5.19 -14.47 10.72
CA GLY A 327 5.76 -14.28 12.06
C GLY A 327 4.72 -14.00 13.14
N GLY A 328 3.47 -13.71 12.79
CA GLY A 328 2.36 -13.63 13.76
C GLY A 328 2.30 -12.33 14.60
N VAL A 329 3.27 -11.44 14.39
CA VAL A 329 3.32 -10.06 14.89
C VAL A 329 2.17 -9.25 14.27
N THR A 330 1.60 -8.30 15.00
CA THR A 330 0.60 -7.38 14.45
C THR A 330 1.24 -6.35 13.52
N ILE A 331 0.46 -5.82 12.57
CA ILE A 331 0.99 -4.88 11.58
C ILE A 331 1.40 -3.54 12.20
N ASP A 332 0.71 -3.11 13.25
CA ASP A 332 0.98 -1.85 13.95
C ASP A 332 2.34 -1.88 14.65
N GLU A 333 2.74 -3.01 15.23
CA GLU A 333 4.07 -3.18 15.85
C GLU A 333 5.19 -3.12 14.80
N LEU A 334 4.98 -3.70 13.62
CA LEU A 334 5.93 -3.62 12.50
C LEU A 334 6.05 -2.21 11.96
N ASP A 335 4.91 -1.53 11.79
CA ASP A 335 4.90 -0.15 11.37
C ASP A 335 5.62 0.74 12.39
N ALA A 336 5.42 0.50 13.69
CA ALA A 336 6.06 1.21 14.80
C ALA A 336 7.57 1.07 14.78
N ARG A 337 8.06 -0.17 14.57
CA ARG A 337 9.49 -0.43 14.44
C ARG A 337 10.10 0.38 13.31
N THR A 338 9.57 0.24 12.09
CA THR A 338 10.19 0.94 10.94
C THR A 338 10.04 2.46 11.02
N ALA A 339 8.96 2.97 11.62
CA ALA A 339 8.78 4.40 11.82
C ALA A 339 9.87 4.98 12.74
N ARG A 340 10.23 4.26 13.81
CA ARG A 340 11.36 4.66 14.68
C ARG A 340 12.68 4.65 13.92
N ASP A 341 12.91 3.64 13.09
CA ASP A 341 14.14 3.54 12.30
C ASP A 341 14.32 4.74 11.35
N LEU A 342 13.22 5.22 10.76
CA LEU A 342 13.21 6.32 9.80
C LEU A 342 13.33 7.70 10.42
N GLY A 343 13.17 7.82 11.74
CA GLY A 343 13.06 9.11 12.42
C GLY A 343 11.68 9.75 12.26
N PRO A 344 11.46 10.92 12.87
CA PRO A 344 10.14 11.54 12.90
C PRO A 344 9.73 12.00 11.49
N GLN A 345 8.81 11.27 10.87
CA GLN A 345 7.97 11.76 9.79
C GLN A 345 6.64 12.20 10.41
N GLY A 346 6.69 13.06 11.43
CA GLY A 346 5.51 13.55 12.13
C GLY A 346 4.88 14.73 11.40
N LEU A 347 3.96 15.42 12.08
CA LEU A 347 3.42 16.70 11.58
C LEU A 347 4.50 17.77 11.41
N ASP A 348 5.59 17.69 12.18
CA ASP A 348 6.76 18.56 12.16
C ASP A 348 7.74 18.25 11.00
N GLY A 349 7.55 17.15 10.27
CA GLY A 349 8.38 16.79 9.12
C GLY A 349 8.34 17.86 8.03
N PRO A 350 9.47 18.13 7.34
CA PRO A 350 9.60 19.27 6.43
C PRO A 350 8.62 19.23 5.24
N ASP A 351 8.41 18.05 4.65
CA ASP A 351 7.43 17.87 3.58
C ASP A 351 6.00 18.13 4.07
N ILE A 352 5.67 17.65 5.28
CA ILE A 352 4.34 17.82 5.87
C ILE A 352 4.09 19.29 6.23
N GLN A 353 5.07 19.96 6.84
CA GLN A 353 5.02 21.39 7.13
C GLN A 353 4.85 22.23 5.86
N ALA A 354 5.53 21.88 4.77
CA ALA A 354 5.37 22.57 3.49
C ALA A 354 3.94 22.43 2.92
N VAL A 355 3.32 21.25 3.08
CA VAL A 355 1.91 21.05 2.70
C VAL A 355 0.98 21.86 3.62
N LEU A 356 1.15 21.74 4.95
CA LEU A 356 0.33 22.44 5.94
C LEU A 356 0.35 23.96 5.75
N ALA A 357 1.51 24.53 5.42
CA ALA A 357 1.68 25.96 5.18
C ALA A 357 0.88 26.48 3.97
N ARG A 358 0.51 25.61 3.02
CA ARG A 358 -0.31 25.94 1.85
C ARG A 358 -1.76 25.49 1.95
N MET A 359 -2.10 24.71 2.97
CA MET A 359 -3.49 24.33 3.21
C MET A 359 -4.30 25.54 3.69
N PRO A 360 -5.59 25.64 3.30
CA PRO A 360 -6.51 26.59 3.91
C PRO A 360 -6.47 26.53 5.44
N SER A 361 -6.48 27.69 6.10
CA SER A 361 -6.31 27.79 7.57
C SER A 361 -7.33 26.96 8.36
N HIS A 362 -8.55 26.81 7.84
CA HIS A 362 -9.59 26.01 8.46
C HIS A 362 -9.33 24.49 8.39
N TRP A 363 -8.44 24.02 7.51
CA TRP A 363 -7.92 22.65 7.51
C TRP A 363 -6.68 22.54 8.38
N SER A 364 -5.64 23.34 8.11
CA SER A 364 -4.35 23.23 8.82
C SER A 364 -4.48 23.52 10.32
N GLY A 365 -5.31 24.50 10.73
CA GLY A 365 -5.54 24.82 12.14
C GLY A 365 -6.16 23.68 12.95
N ARG A 366 -6.90 22.76 12.29
CA ARG A 366 -7.48 21.57 12.93
C ARG A 366 -6.49 20.41 13.09
N LEU A 367 -5.33 20.52 12.45
CA LEU A 367 -4.25 19.54 12.50
C LEU A 367 -3.17 19.92 13.52
N ALA A 368 -3.29 21.07 14.20
CA ALA A 368 -2.42 21.43 15.31
C ALA A 368 -2.50 20.34 16.40
N PRO A 369 -1.37 19.89 16.98
CA PRO A 369 -1.36 18.76 17.91
C PRO A 369 -2.34 18.88 19.09
N ALA A 370 -2.43 20.05 19.72
CA ALA A 370 -3.37 20.32 20.81
C ALA A 370 -4.84 20.19 20.36
N THR A 371 -5.14 20.71 19.16
CA THR A 371 -6.49 20.63 18.58
C THR A 371 -6.85 19.20 18.24
N LEU A 372 -5.94 18.44 17.59
CA LEU A 372 -6.16 17.04 17.26
C LEU A 372 -6.40 16.19 18.52
N ALA A 373 -5.55 16.33 19.53
CA ALA A 373 -5.68 15.61 20.80
C ALA A 373 -7.04 15.87 21.45
N ARG A 374 -7.40 17.15 21.65
CA ARG A 374 -8.68 17.55 22.25
C ARG A 374 -9.87 17.01 21.46
N ASP A 375 -9.90 17.25 20.15
CA ASP A 375 -11.03 16.87 19.30
C ASP A 375 -11.17 15.35 19.21
N PHE A 376 -10.06 14.61 19.10
CA PHE A 376 -10.06 13.14 19.07
C PHE A 376 -10.53 12.54 20.39
N THR A 377 -9.99 13.03 21.50
CA THR A 377 -10.41 12.61 22.84
C THR A 377 -11.91 12.83 23.03
N GLN A 378 -12.39 14.05 22.77
CA GLN A 378 -13.80 14.39 23.00
C GLN A 378 -14.76 13.59 22.11
N LYS A 379 -14.41 13.39 20.83
CA LYS A 379 -15.35 12.83 19.83
C LYS A 379 -15.22 11.31 19.64
N VAL A 380 -14.08 10.72 20.00
CA VAL A 380 -13.76 9.32 19.68
C VAL A 380 -13.32 8.53 20.91
N ALA A 381 -12.36 9.03 21.69
CA ALA A 381 -11.73 8.22 22.74
C ALA A 381 -12.51 8.21 24.07
N ALA A 382 -13.03 9.37 24.51
CA ALA A 382 -13.72 9.53 25.79
C ALA A 382 -14.97 8.64 25.96
N PRO A 383 -15.79 8.36 24.92
CA PRO A 383 -16.88 7.38 25.01
C PRO A 383 -16.44 5.96 25.39
N LEU A 384 -15.15 5.62 25.22
CA LEU A 384 -14.55 4.35 25.62
C LEU A 384 -13.67 4.47 26.88
N GLY A 385 -13.71 5.62 27.56
CA GLY A 385 -12.89 5.89 28.75
C GLY A 385 -11.40 6.09 28.45
N LEU A 386 -11.05 6.44 27.20
CA LEU A 386 -9.68 6.64 26.75
C LEU A 386 -9.40 8.12 26.45
N GLU A 387 -8.12 8.49 26.43
CA GLU A 387 -7.66 9.84 26.09
C GLU A 387 -6.44 9.77 25.15
N LEU A 388 -6.34 10.78 24.28
CA LEU A 388 -5.16 11.09 23.49
C LEU A 388 -4.67 12.50 23.82
N THR A 389 -3.44 12.61 24.30
CA THR A 389 -2.81 13.87 24.74
C THR A 389 -2.05 14.56 23.59
N GLU A 390 -1.79 15.86 23.73
CA GLU A 390 -0.97 16.61 22.77
C GLU A 390 0.45 16.02 22.63
N ALA A 391 1.05 15.58 23.74
CA ALA A 391 2.38 14.99 23.76
C ALA A 391 2.42 13.64 23.01
N GLU A 392 1.33 12.88 23.02
CA GLU A 392 1.19 11.67 22.20
C GLU A 392 1.03 12.00 20.73
N VAL A 393 0.19 12.98 20.38
CA VAL A 393 0.03 13.42 18.98
C VAL A 393 1.35 13.89 18.39
N LYS A 394 2.17 14.64 19.13
CA LYS A 394 3.50 15.07 18.67
C LYS A 394 4.46 13.91 18.40
N ARG A 395 4.28 12.76 19.06
CA ARG A 395 5.09 11.55 18.85
C ARG A 395 4.53 10.63 17.76
N CYS A 396 3.30 10.86 17.32
CA CYS A 396 2.68 10.06 16.28
C CYS A 396 3.39 10.28 14.94
N HIS A 397 3.78 9.18 14.31
CA HIS A 397 4.24 9.20 12.93
C HIS A 397 3.05 9.49 11.99
N ILE A 398 3.33 10.07 10.81
CA ILE A 398 2.29 10.64 9.94
C ILE A 398 1.14 9.67 9.60
N HIS A 399 1.37 8.37 9.41
CA HIS A 399 0.26 7.45 9.08
C HIS A 399 -0.81 7.40 10.17
N LEU A 400 -0.41 7.43 11.45
CA LEU A 400 -1.34 7.45 12.57
C LEU A 400 -2.08 8.79 12.64
N ILE A 401 -1.37 9.89 12.36
CA ILE A 401 -2.00 11.22 12.20
C ILE A 401 -3.04 11.21 11.08
N LEU A 402 -2.75 10.61 9.93
CA LEU A 402 -3.69 10.52 8.80
C LEU A 402 -4.91 9.64 9.14
N MET A 403 -4.71 8.59 9.94
CA MET A 403 -5.79 7.73 10.44
C MET A 403 -6.69 8.48 11.46
N ILE A 404 -6.09 9.25 12.37
CA ILE A 404 -6.78 10.14 13.32
C ILE A 404 -7.56 11.22 12.55
N GLU A 405 -6.91 11.87 11.59
CA GLU A 405 -7.54 12.87 10.71
C GLU A 405 -8.73 12.29 9.97
N ALA A 406 -8.58 11.11 9.35
CA ALA A 406 -9.67 10.41 8.67
C ALA A 406 -10.82 10.06 9.62
N GLN A 407 -10.51 9.68 10.87
CA GLN A 407 -11.52 9.40 11.89
C GLN A 407 -12.32 10.66 12.26
N LEU A 408 -11.66 11.80 12.39
CA LEU A 408 -12.31 13.06 12.78
C LEU A 408 -13.01 13.78 11.61
N TYR A 409 -12.34 13.88 10.48
CA TYR A 409 -12.69 14.81 9.41
C TYR A 409 -12.98 14.09 8.08
N GLY A 410 -12.54 12.83 7.94
CA GLY A 410 -12.87 11.99 6.79
C GLY A 410 -14.35 11.60 6.77
N LYS A 411 -15.03 11.91 5.66
CA LYS A 411 -16.42 11.50 5.42
C LYS A 411 -16.45 10.15 4.72
N ASN A 412 -17.42 9.29 5.05
CA ASN A 412 -17.62 7.99 4.38
C ASN A 412 -16.34 7.12 4.34
N GLY A 413 -15.57 7.07 5.43
CA GLY A 413 -14.35 6.26 5.52
C GLY A 413 -13.17 6.74 4.66
N ARG A 414 -13.22 7.96 4.15
CA ARG A 414 -12.15 8.57 3.34
C ARG A 414 -11.06 9.19 4.20
N PHE A 415 -9.97 9.60 3.58
CA PHE A 415 -9.01 10.51 4.24
C PHE A 415 -9.67 11.86 4.55
N GLY A 416 -9.09 12.57 5.51
CA GLY A 416 -9.29 14.01 5.64
C GLY A 416 -8.51 14.79 4.55
N PRO A 417 -8.56 16.13 4.59
CA PRO A 417 -7.92 16.96 3.58
C PRO A 417 -6.41 16.76 3.44
N LEU A 418 -5.64 16.60 4.52
CA LEU A 418 -4.20 16.35 4.44
C LEU A 418 -3.93 15.00 3.77
N GLY A 419 -4.49 13.90 4.27
CA GLY A 419 -4.29 12.59 3.65
C GLY A 419 -4.72 12.54 2.18
N SER A 420 -5.77 13.28 1.83
CA SER A 420 -6.26 13.40 0.45
C SER A 420 -5.28 14.17 -0.44
N LEU A 421 -4.72 15.29 0.04
CA LEU A 421 -3.72 16.06 -0.69
C LEU A 421 -2.45 15.24 -0.91
N LEU A 422 -1.93 14.60 0.15
CA LEU A 422 -0.75 13.75 0.07
C LEU A 422 -0.94 12.63 -0.97
N LEU A 423 -2.08 11.96 -0.94
CA LEU A 423 -2.40 10.87 -1.87
C LEU A 423 -2.52 11.37 -3.31
N ARG A 424 -3.33 12.41 -3.55
CA ARG A 424 -3.59 12.90 -4.89
C ARG A 424 -2.34 13.51 -5.52
N CYS A 425 -1.61 14.36 -4.79
CA CYS A 425 -0.36 14.95 -5.28
C CYS A 425 0.64 13.87 -5.68
N LYS A 426 0.85 12.86 -4.83
CA LYS A 426 1.85 11.82 -5.08
C LYS A 426 1.47 10.91 -6.26
N ILE A 427 0.20 10.54 -6.39
CA ILE A 427 -0.29 9.75 -7.53
C ILE A 427 -0.19 10.54 -8.83
N GLU A 428 -0.62 11.80 -8.83
CA GLU A 428 -0.59 12.62 -10.06
C GLU A 428 0.84 12.94 -10.49
N ASP A 429 1.75 13.19 -9.56
CA ASP A 429 3.19 13.33 -9.84
C ASP A 429 3.77 12.04 -10.45
N ALA A 430 3.49 10.88 -9.85
CA ALA A 430 3.94 9.60 -10.38
C ALA A 430 3.41 9.36 -11.80
N ILE A 431 2.13 9.62 -12.07
CA ILE A 431 1.56 9.48 -13.42
C ILE A 431 2.19 10.48 -14.40
N ALA A 432 2.40 11.73 -14.00
CA ALA A 432 2.97 12.77 -14.87
C ALA A 432 4.41 12.45 -15.31
N ASN A 433 5.14 11.66 -14.52
CA ASN A 433 6.50 11.22 -14.83
C ASN A 433 6.55 10.00 -15.78
N VAL A 434 5.40 9.38 -16.10
CA VAL A 434 5.34 8.25 -17.05
C VAL A 434 5.02 8.76 -18.45
N ARG A 435 5.94 8.52 -19.39
CA ARG A 435 5.71 8.79 -20.82
C ARG A 435 5.12 7.57 -21.50
N MET A 436 3.91 7.73 -22.04
CA MET A 436 3.21 6.69 -22.81
C MET A 436 2.87 7.24 -24.20
N ILE A 437 2.74 6.33 -25.16
CA ILE A 437 2.26 6.63 -26.52
C ILE A 437 0.80 6.17 -26.61
N ASP A 438 -0.06 6.70 -27.47
CA ASP A 438 -1.38 6.10 -27.69
C ASP A 438 -1.31 5.10 -28.86
N PRO A 439 -1.46 3.78 -28.63
CA PRO A 439 -1.40 2.78 -29.70
C PRO A 439 -2.74 2.58 -30.41
N SER A 440 -3.74 3.43 -30.13
CA SER A 440 -5.10 3.26 -30.62
C SER A 440 -5.26 3.23 -32.13
N ALA A 441 -4.36 3.85 -32.88
CA ALA A 441 -4.38 3.77 -34.35
C ALA A 441 -4.18 2.34 -34.87
N VAL A 442 -3.52 1.46 -34.11
CA VAL A 442 -3.24 0.08 -34.54
C VAL A 442 -4.35 -0.88 -34.16
N ALA A 443 -4.98 -0.68 -33.00
CA ALA A 443 -6.11 -1.51 -32.54
C ALA A 443 -7.21 -0.61 -31.92
N PRO A 444 -8.00 0.09 -32.75
CA PRO A 444 -8.93 1.13 -32.30
C PRO A 444 -10.12 0.56 -31.51
N THR A 445 -10.42 -0.72 -31.65
CA THR A 445 -11.52 -1.41 -30.97
C THR A 445 -11.16 -1.90 -29.57
N LEU A 446 -9.93 -1.66 -29.09
CA LEU A 446 -9.51 -2.07 -27.76
C LEU A 446 -10.33 -1.36 -26.68
N PRO A 447 -10.78 -2.08 -25.63
CA PRO A 447 -11.46 -1.44 -24.51
C PRO A 447 -10.49 -0.51 -23.77
N ARG A 448 -11.01 0.64 -23.33
CA ARG A 448 -10.29 1.63 -22.50
C ARG A 448 -10.93 1.69 -21.12
N PRO A 449 -10.80 0.63 -20.30
CA PRO A 449 -11.45 0.58 -19.01
C PRO A 449 -10.89 1.68 -18.11
N ASN A 450 -11.80 2.38 -17.44
CA ASN A 450 -11.50 3.36 -16.40
C ASN A 450 -12.03 2.91 -15.03
N ARG A 451 -12.60 1.70 -14.95
CA ARG A 451 -12.95 1.01 -13.70
C ARG A 451 -12.39 -0.39 -13.67
N PHE A 452 -11.91 -0.85 -12.51
CA PHE A 452 -11.27 -2.14 -12.39
C PHE A 452 -12.22 -3.31 -12.72
N VAL A 453 -13.52 -3.16 -12.41
CA VAL A 453 -14.55 -4.14 -12.77
C VAL A 453 -14.67 -4.36 -14.29
N GLN A 454 -14.35 -3.36 -15.12
CA GLN A 454 -14.36 -3.51 -16.57
C GLN A 454 -13.19 -4.39 -17.05
N ILE A 455 -12.03 -4.32 -16.40
CA ILE A 455 -10.92 -5.27 -16.65
C ILE A 455 -11.35 -6.68 -16.29
N ILE A 456 -11.96 -6.86 -15.11
CA ILE A 456 -12.47 -8.16 -14.65
C ILE A 456 -13.43 -8.77 -15.68
N ASN A 457 -14.41 -7.99 -16.14
CA ASN A 457 -15.38 -8.44 -17.13
C ASN A 457 -14.70 -8.79 -18.47
N THR A 458 -13.75 -7.97 -18.92
CA THR A 458 -13.02 -8.19 -20.19
C THR A 458 -12.23 -9.51 -20.21
N VAL A 459 -11.68 -9.93 -19.07
CA VAL A 459 -10.90 -11.18 -19.02
C VAL A 459 -11.78 -12.41 -18.75
N ASN A 460 -12.95 -12.23 -18.16
CA ASN A 460 -13.89 -13.32 -17.84
C ASN A 460 -14.93 -13.57 -18.93
N SER A 461 -15.08 -12.66 -19.90
CA SER A 461 -15.79 -12.87 -21.17
C SER A 461 -14.92 -13.58 -22.20
#